data_AF-A0A6J8AXK2-F1
#
_entry.id   AF-A0A6J8AXK2-F1
#
_cell.length_a   1.000
_cell.length_b   1.000
_cell.length_c   1.000
_cell.angle_alpha   90.00
_cell.angle_beta   90.00
_cell.angle_gamma   90.00
#
_symmetry.space_group_name_H-M   'P 1'
#
loop_
_entity.id
_entity.type
_entity.pdbx_description
1 polymer ?
#
loop_
_entity_poly.entity_id
_entity_poly.type
_entity_poly.pdbx_seq_one_letter_code
_entity_poly.pdbx_strand_id
1 'polypeptide(L)'
;MSNKKNRRFKARDKKRKIANNKEKRKRYNICRQHRRRKYIHAEKVQKAIKYVEIFTKEKLCNAEILVLAKGLKFIPSPRLQNAKKTLINDFNELARTIRCKYHFDDGSNTYNRHPFLLKSGYKPSWANNAIENYLFSTRIELEKIQINTFKDNLSKNERMALQSLRKNYRIIVKKADKNSSTVVLDKDLYIKMAMNQLNDNIHYETINESHTTEIVNIGEIMSTQITNLNILLGPCRNTEALESKYGSHVCCNPVYTGEILNLINVRLVADCALNHR
;
A
#
# COMPACT_ATOMS: atom_id res chain seq x y z
N MET A 1 62.11 38.95 -29.24
CA MET A 1 61.28 37.88 -28.60
C MET A 1 60.34 38.35 -27.46
N SER A 2 60.44 39.59 -26.94
CA SER A 2 59.70 40.03 -25.74
C SER A 2 58.19 40.34 -25.94
N ASN A 3 57.81 40.86 -27.12
CA ASN A 3 56.45 41.36 -27.37
C ASN A 3 55.38 40.25 -27.53
N LYS A 4 55.79 39.07 -28.02
CA LYS A 4 54.93 37.89 -28.21
C LYS A 4 54.55 37.23 -26.87
N LYS A 5 55.48 37.22 -25.90
CA LYS A 5 55.24 36.73 -24.53
C LYS A 5 54.24 37.62 -23.78
N ASN A 6 54.38 38.94 -23.90
CA ASN A 6 53.48 39.91 -23.23
C ASN A 6 52.03 39.85 -23.78
N ARG A 7 51.87 39.69 -25.10
CA ARG A 7 50.56 39.44 -25.74
C ARG A 7 49.90 38.14 -25.25
N ARG A 8 50.67 37.06 -25.11
CA ARG A 8 50.19 35.77 -24.58
C ARG A 8 49.73 35.90 -23.12
N PHE A 9 50.45 36.66 -22.30
CA PHE A 9 50.08 36.91 -20.90
C PHE A 9 48.75 37.67 -20.79
N LYS A 10 48.59 38.79 -21.51
CA LYS A 10 47.34 39.57 -21.56
C LYS A 10 46.15 38.72 -22.07
N ALA A 11 46.36 37.86 -23.07
CA ALA A 11 45.33 36.95 -23.56
C ALA A 11 44.93 35.89 -22.52
N ARG A 12 45.89 35.36 -21.75
CA ARG A 12 45.64 34.41 -20.66
C ARG A 12 44.85 35.06 -19.52
N ASP A 13 45.18 36.30 -19.14
CA ASP A 13 44.44 37.07 -18.14
C ASP A 13 43.02 37.40 -18.58
N LYS A 14 42.82 37.77 -19.85
CA LYS A 14 41.47 37.99 -20.42
C LYS A 14 40.66 36.69 -20.38
N LYS A 15 41.26 35.55 -20.76
CA LYS A 15 40.61 34.22 -20.63
C LYS A 15 40.26 33.90 -19.17
N ARG A 16 41.16 34.17 -18.21
CA ARG A 16 40.91 33.97 -16.77
C ARG A 16 39.75 34.81 -16.25
N LYS A 17 39.69 36.10 -16.63
CA LYS A 17 38.58 37.00 -16.28
C LYS A 17 37.24 36.51 -16.84
N ILE A 18 37.22 36.05 -18.10
CA ILE A 18 36.02 35.48 -18.72
C ILE A 18 35.57 34.20 -17.99
N ALA A 19 36.51 33.32 -17.65
CA ALA A 19 36.23 32.10 -16.90
C ALA A 19 35.62 32.42 -15.52
N ASN A 20 36.22 33.34 -14.76
CA ASN A 20 35.71 33.78 -13.45
C ASN A 20 34.31 34.40 -13.55
N ASN A 21 34.03 35.21 -14.57
CA ASN A 21 32.69 35.76 -14.80
C ASN A 21 31.67 34.67 -15.16
N LYS A 22 32.06 33.68 -15.95
CA LYS A 22 31.22 32.52 -16.28
C LYS A 22 30.91 31.70 -15.02
N GLU A 23 31.88 31.52 -14.14
CA GLU A 23 31.71 30.82 -12.87
C GLU A 23 30.80 31.60 -11.90
N LYS A 24 30.97 32.92 -11.78
CA LYS A 24 30.10 33.78 -10.99
C LYS A 24 28.64 33.71 -11.45
N ARG A 25 28.39 33.73 -12.77
CA ARG A 25 27.05 33.52 -13.36
C ARG A 25 26.49 32.14 -13.06
N LYS A 26 27.31 31.08 -13.15
CA LYS A 26 26.90 29.71 -12.77
C LYS A 26 26.45 29.66 -11.30
N ARG A 27 27.25 30.21 -10.38
CA ARG A 27 26.91 30.25 -8.94
C ARG A 27 25.60 31.01 -8.68
N TYR A 28 25.42 32.18 -9.31
CA TYR A 28 24.17 32.94 -9.23
C TYR A 28 22.96 32.12 -9.70
N ASN A 29 23.07 31.43 -10.84
CA ASN A 29 21.99 30.60 -11.39
C ASN A 29 21.66 29.42 -10.46
N ILE A 30 22.66 28.79 -9.86
CA ILE A 30 22.46 27.71 -8.86
C ILE A 30 21.71 28.26 -7.64
N CYS A 31 22.14 29.39 -7.08
CA CYS A 31 21.47 30.02 -5.93
C CYS A 31 20.01 30.40 -6.26
N ARG A 32 19.77 30.97 -7.44
CA ARG A 32 18.41 31.31 -7.92
C ARG A 32 17.54 30.05 -8.06
N GLN A 33 18.07 28.98 -8.63
CA GLN A 33 17.35 27.72 -8.80
C GLN A 33 17.05 27.05 -7.44
N HIS A 34 17.99 27.08 -6.50
CA HIS A 34 17.80 26.57 -5.15
C HIS A 34 16.68 27.32 -4.42
N ARG A 35 16.69 28.67 -4.45
CA ARG A 35 15.61 29.49 -3.88
C ARG A 35 14.25 29.15 -4.50
N ARG A 36 14.17 29.05 -5.83
CA ARG A 36 12.93 28.69 -6.53
C ARG A 36 12.41 27.31 -6.10
N ARG A 37 13.28 26.30 -5.98
CA ARG A 37 12.91 24.96 -5.51
C ARG A 37 12.39 24.98 -4.07
N LYS A 38 12.98 25.80 -3.19
CA LYS A 38 12.52 25.97 -1.80
C LYS A 38 11.09 26.52 -1.75
N TYR A 39 10.77 27.55 -2.54
CA TYR A 39 9.41 28.11 -2.60
C TYR A 39 8.40 27.11 -3.16
N ILE A 40 8.70 26.43 -4.27
CA ILE A 40 7.82 25.40 -4.86
C ILE A 40 7.57 24.27 -3.84
N HIS A 41 8.60 23.86 -3.10
CA HIS A 41 8.45 22.84 -2.07
C HIS A 41 7.54 23.31 -0.93
N ALA A 42 7.72 24.53 -0.43
CA ALA A 42 6.86 25.10 0.61
C ALA A 42 5.40 25.18 0.16
N GLU A 43 5.15 25.62 -1.08
CA GLU A 43 3.81 25.69 -1.66
C GLU A 43 3.15 24.30 -1.77
N LYS A 44 3.93 23.28 -2.18
CA LYS A 44 3.45 21.88 -2.22
C LYS A 44 3.05 21.38 -0.84
N VAL A 45 3.86 21.67 0.18
CA VAL A 45 3.55 21.29 1.57
C VAL A 45 2.28 21.98 2.05
N GLN A 46 2.14 23.28 1.78
CA GLN A 46 0.94 24.05 2.13
C GLN A 46 -0.33 23.42 1.52
N LYS A 47 -0.27 23.03 0.23
CA LYS A 47 -1.37 22.33 -0.45
C LYS A 47 -1.66 20.95 0.14
N ALA A 48 -0.63 20.23 0.54
CA ALA A 48 -0.73 18.89 1.13
C ALA A 48 -1.40 18.90 2.51
N ILE A 49 -1.16 19.93 3.33
CA ILE A 49 -1.76 20.08 4.66
C ILE A 49 -3.30 20.05 4.60
N LYS A 50 -3.92 20.53 3.51
CA LYS A 50 -5.38 20.48 3.32
C LYS A 50 -5.95 19.05 3.35
N TYR A 51 -5.14 18.05 3.00
CA TYR A 51 -5.58 16.65 2.89
C TYR A 51 -5.18 15.80 4.10
N VAL A 52 -4.53 16.40 5.11
CA VAL A 52 -4.02 15.68 6.28
C VAL A 52 -4.52 16.37 7.54
N GLU A 53 -5.34 15.66 8.31
CA GLU A 53 -5.85 16.12 9.60
C GLU A 53 -4.94 15.58 10.71
N ILE A 54 -4.30 16.47 11.44
CA ILE A 54 -3.28 16.13 12.43
C ILE A 54 -3.85 16.40 13.83
N PHE A 55 -4.19 15.33 14.55
CA PHE A 55 -4.67 15.36 15.94
C PHE A 55 -3.61 14.84 16.93
N THR A 56 -2.39 14.58 16.46
CA THR A 56 -1.26 14.19 17.31
C THR A 56 -0.49 15.41 17.84
N LYS A 57 0.14 15.25 19.00
CA LYS A 57 1.08 16.23 19.56
C LYS A 57 2.46 16.16 18.89
N GLU A 58 2.79 15.04 18.24
CA GLU A 58 4.07 14.86 17.56
C GLU A 58 4.12 15.69 16.27
N LYS A 59 5.25 16.38 16.05
CA LYS A 59 5.45 17.18 14.83
C LYS A 59 5.85 16.28 13.66
N LEU A 60 4.97 16.17 12.68
CA LEU A 60 5.26 15.53 11.39
C LEU A 60 6.21 16.42 10.56
N CYS A 61 7.19 15.81 9.90
CA CYS A 61 8.05 16.52 8.97
C CYS A 61 7.33 16.76 7.63
N ASN A 62 7.83 17.72 6.85
CA ASN A 62 7.25 18.06 5.54
C ASN A 62 7.15 16.85 4.59
N ALA A 63 8.13 15.94 4.63
CA ALA A 63 8.11 14.74 3.80
C ALA A 63 7.02 13.76 4.24
N GLU A 64 6.75 13.64 5.54
CA GLU A 64 5.66 12.79 6.08
C GLU A 64 4.30 13.34 5.68
N ILE A 65 4.10 14.66 5.79
CA ILE A 65 2.87 15.33 5.34
C ILE A 65 2.64 15.10 3.85
N LEU A 66 3.67 15.27 3.02
CA LEU A 66 3.57 15.07 1.56
C LEU A 66 3.20 13.63 1.18
N VAL A 67 3.68 12.64 1.93
CA VAL A 67 3.31 11.24 1.72
C VAL A 67 1.87 11.00 2.15
N LEU A 68 1.49 11.43 3.35
CA LEU A 68 0.14 11.22 3.89
C LEU A 68 -0.93 11.88 3.02
N ALA A 69 -0.61 13.03 2.43
CA ALA A 69 -1.49 13.76 1.51
C ALA A 69 -1.70 13.05 0.16
N LYS A 70 -0.88 12.04 -0.21
CA LYS A 70 -1.15 11.20 -1.38
C LYS A 70 -2.34 10.24 -1.14
N GLY A 71 -2.74 10.06 0.12
CA GLY A 71 -3.88 9.26 0.54
C GLY A 71 -3.55 7.79 0.81
N LEU A 72 -4.44 7.10 1.52
CA LEU A 72 -4.24 5.71 1.96
C LEU A 72 -4.36 4.68 0.82
N LYS A 73 -4.97 5.06 -0.30
CA LYS A 73 -5.04 4.25 -1.52
C LYS A 73 -3.81 4.43 -2.41
N PHE A 74 -2.86 5.30 -2.05
CA PHE A 74 -1.65 5.49 -2.81
C PHE A 74 -0.77 4.23 -2.72
N ILE A 75 -0.31 3.75 -3.87
CA ILE A 75 0.55 2.56 -3.97
C ILE A 75 1.97 3.02 -4.30
N PRO A 76 2.93 2.96 -3.34
CA PRO A 76 4.33 3.23 -3.62
C PRO A 76 4.87 2.28 -4.68
N SER A 77 5.69 2.79 -5.62
CA SER A 77 6.39 1.92 -6.55
C SER A 77 7.27 0.92 -5.77
N PRO A 78 7.22 -0.38 -6.09
CA PRO A 78 8.04 -1.38 -5.40
C PRO A 78 9.53 -1.09 -5.62
N ARG A 79 10.36 -1.40 -4.61
CA ARG A 79 11.82 -1.32 -4.80
C ARG A 79 12.26 -2.49 -5.66
N LEU A 80 13.05 -2.19 -6.68
CA LEU A 80 13.64 -3.21 -7.55
C LEU A 80 14.86 -3.89 -6.92
N GLN A 81 15.32 -3.41 -5.76
CA GLN A 81 16.35 -4.07 -4.97
C GLN A 81 15.86 -5.48 -4.60
N ASN A 82 16.56 -6.50 -5.09
CA ASN A 82 16.20 -7.92 -4.94
C ASN A 82 14.98 -8.40 -5.75
N ALA A 83 14.52 -7.66 -6.76
CA ALA A 83 13.39 -8.10 -7.58
C ALA A 83 13.63 -9.47 -8.22
N LYS A 84 14.87 -9.75 -8.69
CA LYS A 84 15.24 -11.07 -9.24
C LYS A 84 15.19 -12.17 -8.18
N LYS A 85 15.73 -11.91 -6.98
CA LYS A 85 15.67 -12.84 -5.86
C LYS A 85 14.22 -13.13 -5.45
N THR A 86 13.37 -12.10 -5.44
CA THR A 86 11.94 -12.21 -5.12
C THR A 86 11.23 -13.07 -6.17
N LEU A 87 11.42 -12.78 -7.45
CA LEU A 87 10.88 -13.57 -8.56
C LEU A 87 11.26 -15.06 -8.45
N ILE A 88 12.52 -15.37 -8.15
CA ILE A 88 12.97 -16.76 -7.98
C ILE A 88 12.36 -17.40 -6.72
N ASN A 89 12.18 -16.65 -5.63
CA ASN A 89 11.51 -17.16 -4.44
C ASN A 89 10.02 -17.45 -4.70
N ASP A 90 9.33 -16.55 -5.40
CA ASP A 90 7.93 -16.72 -5.78
C ASP A 90 7.78 -17.94 -6.71
N PHE A 91 8.72 -18.11 -7.65
CA PHE A 91 8.78 -19.31 -8.49
C PHE A 91 8.99 -20.58 -7.65
N ASN A 92 9.83 -20.55 -6.62
CA ASN A 92 10.01 -21.70 -5.73
C ASN A 92 8.72 -22.03 -4.95
N GLU A 93 7.93 -21.03 -4.54
CA GLU A 93 6.60 -21.26 -3.95
C GLU A 93 5.62 -21.87 -4.95
N LEU A 94 5.63 -21.40 -6.19
CA LEU A 94 4.83 -21.97 -7.28
C LEU A 94 5.22 -23.43 -7.54
N ALA A 95 6.51 -23.71 -7.70
CA ALA A 95 7.04 -25.06 -7.92
C ALA A 95 6.62 -26.01 -6.79
N ARG A 96 6.74 -25.55 -5.53
CA ARG A 96 6.25 -26.31 -4.37
C ARG A 96 4.75 -26.57 -4.46
N THR A 97 3.96 -25.56 -4.83
CA THR A 97 2.51 -25.68 -4.96
C THR A 97 2.13 -26.70 -6.02
N ILE A 98 2.79 -26.69 -7.18
CA ILE A 98 2.57 -27.65 -8.26
C ILE A 98 2.90 -29.08 -7.78
N ARG A 99 4.07 -29.28 -7.15
CA ARG A 99 4.44 -30.59 -6.64
C ARG A 99 3.51 -31.09 -5.54
N CYS A 100 3.06 -30.21 -4.63
CA CYS A 100 2.09 -30.58 -3.60
C CYS A 100 0.75 -30.97 -4.21
N LYS A 101 0.26 -30.20 -5.19
CA LYS A 101 -0.99 -30.56 -5.89
C LYS A 101 -0.89 -31.94 -6.53
N TYR A 102 0.22 -32.23 -7.21
CA TYR A 102 0.44 -33.54 -7.83
C TYR A 102 0.58 -34.66 -6.79
N HIS A 103 1.33 -34.44 -5.72
CA HIS A 103 1.56 -35.44 -4.67
C HIS A 103 0.29 -35.84 -3.92
N PHE A 104 -0.63 -34.87 -3.72
CA PHE A 104 -1.90 -35.09 -3.05
C PHE A 104 -3.07 -35.18 -4.03
N ASP A 105 -2.79 -35.44 -5.31
CA ASP A 105 -3.84 -35.67 -6.31
C ASP A 105 -4.38 -37.09 -6.12
N ASP A 106 -5.34 -37.23 -5.21
CA ASP A 106 -5.99 -38.51 -4.89
C ASP A 106 -7.30 -38.72 -5.68
N GLY A 107 -7.62 -37.82 -6.62
CA GLY A 107 -8.85 -37.85 -7.40
C GLY A 107 -10.12 -37.48 -6.61
N SER A 108 -9.99 -37.17 -5.32
CA SER A 108 -11.09 -36.74 -4.46
C SER A 108 -11.05 -35.22 -4.26
N ASN A 109 -12.17 -34.53 -4.49
CA ASN A 109 -12.26 -33.08 -4.30
C ASN A 109 -12.86 -32.72 -2.93
N THR A 110 -12.76 -33.62 -1.95
CA THR A 110 -13.43 -33.49 -0.64
C THR A 110 -12.48 -32.96 0.42
N TYR A 111 -12.04 -31.71 0.29
CA TYR A 111 -11.25 -31.06 1.33
C TYR A 111 -11.90 -29.73 1.73
N ASN A 112 -12.80 -29.79 2.71
CA ASN A 112 -13.27 -28.60 3.43
C ASN A 112 -12.10 -28.07 4.27
N ARG A 113 -11.31 -27.14 3.69
CA ARG A 113 -10.20 -26.52 4.39
C ARG A 113 -10.71 -25.54 5.42
N HIS A 114 -10.33 -25.75 6.66
CA HIS A 114 -10.59 -24.80 7.73
C HIS A 114 -9.91 -23.45 7.42
N PRO A 115 -10.58 -22.30 7.64
CA PRO A 115 -10.04 -20.98 7.32
C PRO A 115 -8.74 -20.65 8.06
N PHE A 116 -8.48 -21.28 9.21
CA PHE A 116 -7.28 -21.05 10.04
C PHE A 116 -6.22 -22.14 9.91
N LEU A 117 -5.96 -22.62 8.69
CA LEU A 117 -4.91 -23.62 8.47
C LEU A 117 -3.53 -22.94 8.35
N LEU A 118 -2.59 -23.37 9.19
CA LEU A 118 -1.18 -23.00 9.05
C LEU A 118 -0.62 -23.58 7.75
N LYS A 119 0.18 -22.78 7.04
CA LYS A 119 0.87 -23.26 5.84
C LYS A 119 1.86 -24.36 6.23
N SER A 120 1.75 -25.53 5.60
CA SER A 120 2.71 -26.61 5.80
C SER A 120 4.08 -26.24 5.21
N GLY A 121 5.15 -26.59 5.93
CA GLY A 121 6.53 -26.51 5.43
C GLY A 121 6.91 -27.68 4.51
N TYR A 122 5.96 -28.58 4.24
CA TYR A 122 6.17 -29.79 3.45
C TYR A 122 6.62 -29.44 2.02
N LYS A 123 7.69 -30.11 1.60
CA LYS A 123 8.28 -30.04 0.26
C LYS A 123 8.41 -31.47 -0.26
N PRO A 124 7.54 -31.91 -1.17
CA PRO A 124 7.70 -33.21 -1.81
C PRO A 124 9.03 -33.25 -2.58
N SER A 125 9.70 -34.40 -2.56
CA SER A 125 11.05 -34.58 -3.09
C SER A 125 11.11 -34.44 -4.61
N TRP A 126 10.25 -35.15 -5.34
CA TRP A 126 10.24 -35.19 -6.79
C TRP A 126 8.83 -35.56 -7.29
N ALA A 127 8.32 -34.86 -8.30
CA ALA A 127 7.05 -35.19 -8.96
C ALA A 127 7.30 -36.04 -10.23
N ASN A 128 6.41 -36.00 -11.22
CA ASN A 128 6.65 -36.63 -12.52
C ASN A 128 7.70 -35.86 -13.34
N ASN A 129 8.48 -36.57 -14.16
CA ASN A 129 9.45 -36.04 -15.11
C ASN A 129 8.89 -34.89 -15.98
N ALA A 130 7.65 -34.99 -16.44
CA ALA A 130 7.02 -33.92 -17.24
C ALA A 130 6.91 -32.59 -16.46
N ILE A 131 6.51 -32.66 -15.20
CA ILE A 131 6.38 -31.50 -14.31
C ILE A 131 7.77 -30.92 -14.01
N GLU A 132 8.73 -31.78 -13.67
CA GLU A 132 10.07 -31.33 -13.30
C GLU A 132 10.81 -30.70 -14.49
N ASN A 133 10.63 -31.25 -15.70
CA ASN A 133 11.17 -30.64 -16.91
C ASN A 133 10.57 -29.26 -17.17
N TYR A 134 9.25 -29.10 -17.00
CA TYR A 134 8.58 -27.80 -17.12
C TYR A 134 9.07 -26.80 -16.07
N LEU A 135 9.22 -27.22 -14.81
CA LEU A 135 9.74 -26.37 -13.74
C LEU A 135 11.19 -25.96 -14.03
N PHE A 136 12.01 -26.88 -14.52
CA PHE A 136 13.39 -26.63 -14.85
C PHE A 136 13.54 -25.63 -16.02
N SER A 137 12.83 -25.86 -17.13
CA SER A 137 12.87 -24.95 -18.29
C SER A 137 12.36 -23.55 -17.93
N THR A 138 11.22 -23.47 -17.24
CA THR A 138 10.64 -22.20 -16.80
C THR A 138 11.59 -21.45 -15.87
N ARG A 139 12.28 -22.15 -14.96
CA ARG A 139 13.28 -21.53 -14.09
C ARG A 139 14.39 -20.86 -14.89
N ILE A 140 14.93 -21.56 -15.90
CA ILE A 140 16.00 -21.03 -16.77
C ILE A 140 15.51 -19.79 -17.53
N GLU A 141 14.27 -19.81 -18.02
CA GLU A 141 13.67 -18.65 -18.70
C GLU A 141 13.52 -17.46 -17.75
N LEU A 142 13.01 -17.67 -16.54
CA LEU A 142 12.88 -16.62 -15.53
C LEU A 142 14.23 -16.03 -15.11
N GLU A 143 15.28 -16.86 -15.02
CA GLU A 143 16.63 -16.40 -14.73
C GLU A 143 17.22 -15.50 -15.84
N LYS A 144 16.74 -15.62 -17.09
CA LYS A 144 17.14 -14.79 -18.22
C LYS A 144 16.41 -13.44 -18.29
N ILE A 145 15.30 -13.27 -17.58
CA ILE A 145 14.51 -12.03 -17.61
C ILE A 145 15.35 -10.86 -17.09
N GLN A 146 15.40 -9.79 -17.89
CA GLN A 146 16.00 -8.52 -17.50
C GLN A 146 14.97 -7.65 -16.78
N ILE A 147 15.33 -7.17 -15.59
CA ILE A 147 14.45 -6.33 -14.78
C ILE A 147 14.74 -4.87 -15.12
N ASN A 148 13.78 -4.24 -15.81
CA ASN A 148 13.87 -2.84 -16.16
C ASN A 148 13.62 -1.94 -14.94
N THR A 149 14.33 -0.82 -14.90
CA THR A 149 14.09 0.20 -13.89
C THR A 149 12.95 1.13 -14.30
N PHE A 150 12.07 1.42 -13.36
CA PHE A 150 10.99 2.38 -13.54
C PHE A 150 11.23 3.61 -12.67
N LYS A 151 10.65 4.74 -13.09
CA LYS A 151 10.71 5.98 -12.31
C LYS A 151 9.90 5.82 -11.02
N ASP A 152 10.56 6.03 -9.89
CA ASP A 152 9.92 5.99 -8.56
C ASP A 152 8.87 7.11 -8.46
N ASN A 153 7.67 6.76 -7.99
CA ASN A 153 6.59 7.71 -7.72
C ASN A 153 6.75 8.45 -6.38
N LEU A 154 7.83 8.16 -5.65
CA LEU A 154 8.27 8.84 -4.44
C LEU A 154 9.70 9.36 -4.56
N SER A 155 9.95 10.52 -3.97
CA SER A 155 11.30 10.99 -3.72
C SER A 155 11.98 10.20 -2.60
N LYS A 156 13.32 10.28 -2.53
CA LYS A 156 14.11 9.63 -1.47
C LYS A 156 13.62 10.02 -0.06
N ASN A 157 13.31 11.30 0.15
CA ASN A 157 12.85 11.83 1.43
C ASN A 157 11.45 11.33 1.79
N GLU A 158 10.52 11.31 0.83
CA GLU A 158 9.18 10.74 1.01
C GLU A 158 9.25 9.23 1.32
N ARG A 159 10.14 8.50 0.68
CA ARG A 159 10.33 7.07 0.94
C ARG A 159 10.93 6.80 2.33
N MET A 160 11.85 7.65 2.78
CA MET A 160 12.35 7.61 4.17
C MET A 160 11.25 7.97 5.17
N ALA A 161 10.42 8.96 4.86
CA ALA A 161 9.26 9.34 5.65
C ALA A 161 8.25 8.20 5.80
N LEU A 162 7.93 7.47 4.73
CA LEU A 162 7.09 6.26 4.83
C LEU A 162 7.68 5.22 5.80
N GLN A 163 9.00 5.02 5.74
CA GLN A 163 9.66 4.07 6.63
C GLN A 163 9.70 4.55 8.08
N SER A 164 9.81 5.86 8.30
CA SER A 164 9.70 6.52 9.61
C SER A 164 8.29 6.31 10.19
N LEU A 165 7.25 6.70 9.44
CA LEU A 165 5.84 6.55 9.82
C LEU A 165 5.49 5.10 10.15
N ARG A 166 5.95 4.14 9.33
CA ARG A 166 5.71 2.71 9.58
C ARG A 166 6.36 2.20 10.87
N LYS A 167 7.49 2.79 11.28
CA LYS A 167 8.20 2.40 12.51
C LYS A 167 7.67 3.12 13.75
N ASN A 168 6.92 4.21 13.58
CA ASN A 168 6.36 4.97 14.68
C ASN A 168 5.09 4.27 15.19
N TYR A 169 5.20 3.61 16.35
CA TYR A 169 4.09 2.91 17.00
C TYR A 169 3.21 3.83 17.86
N ARG A 170 3.57 5.10 18.02
CA ARG A 170 2.83 6.09 18.82
C ARG A 170 1.72 6.77 18.04
N ILE A 171 1.77 6.71 16.71
CA ILE A 171 0.76 7.33 15.85
C ILE A 171 -0.14 6.28 15.20
N ILE A 172 -1.40 6.65 15.01
CA ILE A 172 -2.38 5.89 14.25
C ILE A 172 -2.76 6.72 13.02
N VAL A 173 -2.67 6.09 11.85
CA VAL A 173 -3.09 6.68 10.58
C VAL A 173 -4.35 6.00 10.09
N LYS A 174 -5.43 6.77 9.91
CA LYS A 174 -6.75 6.27 9.48
C LYS A 174 -7.33 7.15 8.39
N LYS A 175 -8.32 6.61 7.68
CA LYS A 175 -9.14 7.40 6.74
C LYS A 175 -10.09 8.26 7.58
N ALA A 176 -10.33 9.51 7.16
CA ALA A 176 -11.42 10.29 7.73
C ALA A 176 -12.77 9.66 7.38
N ASP A 177 -13.73 9.82 8.29
CA ASP A 177 -15.13 9.43 8.06
C ASP A 177 -15.77 10.31 6.98
N LYS A 178 -15.56 11.62 7.10
CA LYS A 178 -16.01 12.65 6.16
C LYS A 178 -14.79 13.25 5.48
N ASN A 179 -14.80 13.27 4.15
CA ASN A 179 -13.69 13.64 3.25
C ASN A 179 -12.68 12.51 3.03
N SER A 180 -12.03 12.53 1.86
CA SER A 180 -10.96 11.59 1.51
C SER A 180 -9.61 11.96 2.15
N SER A 181 -9.63 12.64 3.31
CA SER A 181 -8.45 13.07 4.04
C SER A 181 -7.85 11.92 4.85
N THR A 182 -6.55 12.04 5.10
CA THR A 182 -5.81 11.14 5.98
C THR A 182 -5.78 11.75 7.38
N VAL A 183 -6.22 10.99 8.37
CA VAL A 183 -6.24 11.40 9.78
C VAL A 183 -5.05 10.78 10.49
N VAL A 184 -4.29 11.60 11.23
CA VAL A 184 -3.18 11.17 12.09
C VAL A 184 -3.51 11.47 13.54
N LEU A 185 -3.57 10.42 14.35
CA LEU A 185 -3.94 10.47 15.77
C LEU A 185 -2.79 9.96 16.63
N ASP A 186 -2.74 10.43 17.87
CA ASP A 186 -1.93 9.79 18.90
C ASP A 186 -2.60 8.48 19.33
N LYS A 187 -1.83 7.41 19.46
CA LYS A 187 -2.32 6.07 19.74
C LYS A 187 -3.01 6.00 21.10
N ASP A 188 -2.39 6.59 22.12
CA ASP A 188 -2.91 6.54 23.48
C ASP A 188 -4.21 7.35 23.60
N LEU A 189 -4.29 8.49 22.90
CA LEU A 189 -5.50 9.29 22.81
C LEU A 189 -6.61 8.52 22.09
N TYR A 190 -6.30 7.86 20.98
CA TYR A 190 -7.27 7.06 20.23
C TYR A 190 -7.85 5.92 21.09
N ILE A 191 -6.99 5.19 21.81
CA ILE A 191 -7.42 4.12 22.73
C ILE A 191 -8.29 4.70 23.84
N LYS A 192 -7.87 5.82 24.46
CA LYS A 192 -8.64 6.48 25.51
C LYS A 192 -10.03 6.91 25.02
N MET A 193 -10.11 7.53 23.84
CA MET A 193 -11.38 7.95 23.25
C MET A 193 -12.29 6.74 22.96
N ALA A 194 -11.74 5.66 22.42
CA ALA A 194 -12.49 4.43 22.17
C ALA A 194 -13.02 3.82 23.48
N MET A 195 -12.18 3.73 24.52
CA MET A 195 -12.62 3.22 25.83
C MET A 195 -13.69 4.10 26.47
N ASN A 196 -13.55 5.43 26.36
CA ASN A 196 -14.57 6.35 26.86
C ASN A 196 -15.92 6.16 26.15
N GLN A 197 -15.91 5.89 24.84
CA GLN A 197 -17.12 5.58 24.08
C GLN A 197 -17.72 4.23 24.48
N LEU A 198 -16.89 3.21 24.66
CA LEU A 198 -17.35 1.85 25.02
C LEU A 198 -17.85 1.76 26.47
N ASN A 199 -17.31 2.57 27.37
CA ASN A 199 -17.74 2.64 28.77
C ASN A 199 -18.97 3.54 28.98
N ASP A 200 -19.60 4.02 27.90
CA ASP A 200 -20.82 4.79 28.00
C ASP A 200 -22.02 3.86 28.25
N ASN A 201 -22.40 3.76 29.54
CA ASN A 201 -23.50 2.93 30.01
C ASN A 201 -24.89 3.42 29.56
N ILE A 202 -24.98 4.56 28.85
CA ILE A 202 -26.24 5.03 28.23
C ILE A 202 -26.50 4.25 26.93
N HIS A 203 -25.44 3.95 26.17
CA HIS A 203 -25.55 3.37 24.82
C HIS A 203 -25.03 1.93 24.73
N TYR A 204 -24.17 1.51 25.66
CA TYR A 204 -23.57 0.18 25.67
C TYR A 204 -23.74 -0.48 27.04
N GLU A 205 -23.96 -1.80 27.04
CA GLU A 205 -24.00 -2.62 28.25
C GLU A 205 -22.96 -3.74 28.14
N THR A 206 -22.28 -4.01 29.25
CA THR A 206 -21.32 -5.12 29.34
C THR A 206 -22.05 -6.45 29.38
N ILE A 207 -21.62 -7.37 28.52
CA ILE A 207 -22.21 -8.70 28.42
C ILE A 207 -21.33 -9.67 29.22
N ASN A 208 -21.95 -10.45 30.11
CA ASN A 208 -21.25 -11.37 31.01
C ASN A 208 -20.89 -12.72 30.35
N GLU A 209 -21.57 -13.07 29.25
CA GLU A 209 -21.39 -14.33 28.54
C GLU A 209 -21.06 -14.10 27.05
N SER A 210 -20.19 -14.96 26.51
CA SER A 210 -19.72 -14.86 25.14
C SER A 210 -20.75 -15.42 24.15
N HIS A 211 -21.63 -14.57 23.61
CA HIS A 211 -22.61 -14.92 22.56
C HIS A 211 -21.99 -15.12 21.16
N THR A 212 -20.70 -15.43 21.04
CA THR A 212 -20.04 -15.58 19.72
C THR A 212 -20.70 -16.63 18.84
N THR A 213 -21.24 -17.70 19.42
CA THR A 213 -21.99 -18.74 18.71
C THR A 213 -23.33 -18.23 18.14
N GLU A 214 -24.04 -17.35 18.85
CA GLU A 214 -25.30 -16.76 18.39
C GLU A 214 -25.07 -15.66 17.34
N ILE A 215 -24.00 -14.87 17.47
CA ILE A 215 -23.64 -13.83 16.50
C ILE A 215 -23.20 -14.44 15.16
N VAL A 216 -22.47 -15.56 15.18
CA VAL A 216 -22.13 -16.32 13.95
C VAL A 216 -23.40 -16.81 13.25
N ASN A 217 -24.37 -17.33 14.02
CA ASN A 217 -25.67 -17.72 13.47
C ASN A 217 -26.43 -16.55 12.85
N ILE A 218 -26.45 -15.36 13.46
CA ILE A 218 -27.10 -14.18 12.86
C ILE A 218 -26.38 -13.75 11.57
N GLY A 219 -25.04 -13.80 11.54
CA GLY A 219 -24.25 -13.52 10.34
C GLY A 219 -24.52 -14.51 9.20
N GLU A 220 -24.66 -15.80 9.51
CA GLU A 220 -25.06 -16.85 8.56
C GLU A 220 -26.51 -16.69 8.11
N ILE A 221 -27.44 -16.33 9.00
CA ILE A 221 -28.85 -16.05 8.69
C ILE A 221 -28.97 -14.81 7.79
N MET A 222 -28.27 -13.72 8.08
CA MET A 222 -28.27 -12.53 7.23
C MET A 222 -27.63 -12.81 5.87
N SER A 223 -26.54 -13.59 5.84
CA SER A 223 -25.89 -13.99 4.58
C SER A 223 -26.79 -14.87 3.73
N THR A 224 -27.47 -15.85 4.33
CA THR A 224 -28.43 -16.73 3.65
C THR A 224 -29.67 -15.97 3.17
N GLN A 225 -30.18 -14.99 3.94
CA GLN A 225 -31.27 -14.12 3.50
C GLN A 225 -30.85 -13.21 2.33
N ILE A 226 -29.63 -12.66 2.34
CA ILE A 226 -29.09 -11.85 1.24
C ILE A 226 -28.87 -12.70 -0.03
N THR A 227 -28.36 -13.94 0.11
CA THR A 227 -28.24 -14.84 -1.04
C THR A 227 -29.60 -15.27 -1.58
N ASN A 228 -30.56 -15.55 -0.70
CA ASN A 228 -31.93 -15.92 -1.09
C ASN A 228 -32.67 -14.75 -1.76
N LEU A 229 -32.47 -13.51 -1.31
CA LEU A 229 -32.98 -12.31 -1.99
C LEU A 229 -32.36 -12.11 -3.37
N ASN A 230 -31.06 -12.36 -3.54
CA ASN A 230 -30.39 -12.31 -4.85
C ASN A 230 -30.81 -13.45 -5.79
N ILE A 231 -31.21 -14.60 -5.25
CA ILE A 231 -31.78 -15.73 -6.02
C ILE A 231 -33.23 -15.43 -6.43
N LEU A 232 -34.03 -14.84 -5.54
CA LEU A 232 -35.43 -14.43 -5.79
C LEU A 232 -35.55 -13.27 -6.78
N LEU A 233 -34.59 -12.33 -6.78
CA LEU A 233 -34.56 -11.21 -7.72
C LEU A 233 -33.89 -11.57 -9.07
N GLY A 234 -33.26 -12.74 -9.16
CA GLY A 234 -32.46 -13.16 -10.31
C GLY A 234 -31.23 -12.27 -10.54
N PRO A 235 -30.16 -12.76 -11.19
CA PRO A 235 -29.14 -11.85 -11.71
C PRO A 235 -29.82 -10.97 -12.76
N CYS A 236 -29.77 -9.64 -12.60
CA CYS A 236 -30.32 -8.68 -13.56
C CYS A 236 -29.83 -8.98 -14.98
N ARG A 237 -30.59 -9.79 -15.72
CA ARG A 237 -30.51 -9.92 -17.18
C ARG A 237 -31.41 -8.83 -17.69
N ASN A 238 -30.83 -7.69 -18.07
CA ASN A 238 -31.33 -6.74 -19.07
C ASN A 238 -30.45 -5.48 -18.99
N THR A 239 -29.23 -5.57 -19.55
CA THR A 239 -28.38 -4.41 -19.80
C THR A 239 -28.82 -3.58 -21.02
N GLU A 240 -29.76 -4.09 -21.84
CA GLU A 240 -30.14 -3.41 -23.09
C GLU A 240 -31.34 -2.45 -22.96
N ALA A 241 -32.16 -2.55 -21.91
CA ALA A 241 -33.38 -1.73 -21.78
C ALA A 241 -33.17 -0.35 -21.09
N LEU A 242 -32.01 -0.09 -20.48
CA LEU A 242 -31.73 1.15 -19.75
C LEU A 242 -30.83 2.14 -20.52
N GLU A 243 -30.09 1.68 -21.54
CA GLU A 243 -29.19 2.55 -22.33
C GLU A 243 -29.94 3.53 -23.25
N SER A 244 -31.21 3.26 -23.59
CA SER A 244 -32.01 4.16 -24.44
C SER A 244 -32.60 5.36 -23.69
N LYS A 245 -32.57 5.40 -22.35
CA LYS A 245 -33.26 6.46 -21.58
C LYS A 245 -32.32 7.39 -20.80
N TYR A 246 -31.13 6.92 -20.44
CA TYR A 246 -30.11 7.73 -19.76
C TYR A 246 -28.73 7.36 -20.28
N GLY A 247 -28.12 8.26 -21.04
CA GLY A 247 -26.83 8.05 -21.69
C GLY A 247 -25.73 7.62 -20.72
N SER A 248 -24.95 6.65 -21.19
CA SER A 248 -23.58 6.25 -20.81
C SER A 248 -23.15 6.37 -19.33
N HIS A 249 -22.82 5.19 -18.78
CA HIS A 249 -22.16 4.91 -17.48
C HIS A 249 -23.06 4.73 -16.26
N VAL A 250 -23.66 3.54 -16.17
CA VAL A 250 -23.92 2.90 -14.87
C VAL A 250 -23.27 1.53 -14.87
N CYS A 251 -22.02 1.46 -14.41
CA CYS A 251 -21.44 0.19 -13.99
C CYS A 251 -22.03 -0.15 -12.61
N CYS A 252 -22.88 -1.17 -12.54
CA CYS A 252 -23.29 -1.78 -11.28
C CYS A 252 -22.05 -2.36 -10.60
N ASN A 253 -21.53 -1.65 -9.60
CA ASN A 253 -20.37 -2.05 -8.82
C ASN A 253 -20.90 -2.71 -7.53
N PRO A 254 -20.64 -4.00 -7.27
CA PRO A 254 -21.04 -4.64 -6.03
C PRO A 254 -20.06 -4.21 -4.92
N VAL A 255 -20.19 -2.97 -4.46
CA VAL A 255 -19.30 -2.38 -3.44
C VAL A 255 -19.88 -2.53 -2.02
N TYR A 256 -21.15 -2.88 -1.88
CA TYR A 256 -21.84 -2.87 -0.58
C TYR A 256 -21.74 -4.15 0.26
N THR A 257 -21.16 -5.24 -0.25
CA THR A 257 -21.03 -6.50 0.50
C THR A 257 -19.74 -6.60 1.33
N GLY A 258 -18.74 -5.75 1.08
CA GLY A 258 -17.43 -5.82 1.74
C GLY A 258 -17.32 -5.04 3.06
N GLU A 259 -18.15 -4.01 3.27
CA GLU A 259 -18.03 -3.14 4.46
C GLU A 259 -18.65 -3.74 5.72
N ILE A 260 -19.71 -4.55 5.58
CA ILE A 260 -20.36 -5.22 6.72
C ILE A 260 -19.48 -6.37 7.26
N LEU A 261 -18.81 -7.13 6.39
CA LEU A 261 -17.86 -8.18 6.79
C LEU A 261 -16.59 -7.62 7.47
N ASN A 262 -16.20 -6.39 7.15
CA ASN A 262 -15.05 -5.75 7.80
C ASN A 262 -15.36 -5.29 9.24
N LEU A 263 -16.61 -4.93 9.56
CA LEU A 263 -17.02 -4.58 10.93
C LEU A 263 -17.04 -5.81 11.86
N ILE A 264 -17.40 -6.98 11.33
CA ILE A 264 -17.37 -8.25 12.08
C ILE A 264 -15.92 -8.68 12.36
N ASN A 265 -15.00 -8.49 11.41
CA ASN A 265 -13.58 -8.84 11.57
C ASN A 265 -12.83 -7.99 12.60
N VAL A 266 -13.27 -6.75 12.87
CA VAL A 266 -12.61 -5.88 13.88
C VAL A 266 -12.88 -6.38 15.30
N ARG A 267 -14.03 -7.04 15.55
CA ARG A 267 -14.39 -7.55 16.88
C ARG A 267 -13.60 -8.81 17.24
N LEU A 268 -13.34 -9.70 16.28
CA LEU A 268 -12.56 -10.93 16.49
C LEU A 268 -11.07 -10.69 16.78
N VAL A 269 -10.48 -9.61 16.27
CA VAL A 269 -9.05 -9.30 16.49
C VAL A 269 -8.79 -8.69 17.88
N ALA A 270 -9.80 -8.05 18.49
CA ALA A 270 -9.68 -7.46 19.81
C ALA A 270 -9.65 -8.52 20.94
N ASP A 271 -10.43 -9.60 20.81
CA ASP A 271 -10.54 -10.62 21.86
C ASP A 271 -9.31 -11.55 21.91
N CYS A 272 -8.63 -11.81 20.79
CA CYS A 272 -7.40 -12.60 20.77
C CYS A 272 -6.17 -11.87 21.33
N ALA A 273 -6.16 -10.54 21.37
CA ALA A 273 -5.03 -9.76 21.85
C ALA A 273 -4.98 -9.62 23.39
N LEU A 274 -6.07 -9.91 24.09
CA LEU A 274 -6.17 -9.80 25.55
C LEU A 274 -5.83 -11.11 26.29
N ASN A 275 -5.85 -12.25 25.61
CA ASN A 275 -5.63 -13.57 26.21
C ASN A 275 -4.22 -14.16 26.02
N HIS A 276 -3.26 -13.38 25.52
CA HIS A 276 -1.84 -13.74 25.53
C HIS A 276 -1.04 -12.74 26.37
N ARG A 277 -1.08 -12.95 27.69
CA ARG A 277 0.03 -12.66 28.61
C ARG A 277 0.54 -13.98 29.16
#